data_AF-K2EF19-F1
#
_entry.id   AF-K2EF19-F1
#
_cell.length_a   1.000
_cell.length_b   1.000
_cell.length_c   1.000
_cell.angle_alpha   90.00
_cell.angle_beta   90.00
_cell.angle_gamma   90.00
#
_symmetry.space_group_name_H-M   'P 1'
#
loop_
_entity.id
_entity.type
_entity.pdbx_description
1 polymer ?
#
loop_
_entity_poly.entity_id
_entity_poly.type
_entity_poly.pdbx_seq_one_letter_code
_entity_poly.pdbx_strand_id
1 'polypeptide(L)'
;MGTSNSARKELVLKAILSKLTPERRQELERYLPEEKRLALDNLPSPLLPPNFDEINLSSILEKVHWSWFLPTLKSYSVMEQKLFVSSLNPYAGKNLARTLTLSLNGRDLTEVARSYLRKLLLDSLLGPEMSILPISCLPASSLDPLLYVTKKELTELIDHLSIQDLAVELRQIVETKMLKKIYIFLTDEEKKLLKLASGTKDSFTLGKLGL
;
A
#
# COMPACT_ATOMS: atom_id res chain seq x y z
N MET A 1 -33.33 -0.13 5.84
CA MET A 1 -32.11 -0.30 6.68
C MET A 1 -30.85 0.14 5.91
N GLY A 2 -30.71 1.44 5.58
CA GLY A 2 -29.60 1.93 4.73
C GLY A 2 -28.90 3.21 5.20
N THR A 3 -29.31 3.79 6.32
CA THR A 3 -28.88 5.13 6.77
C THR A 3 -27.55 5.14 7.54
N SER A 4 -27.20 4.02 8.19
CA SER A 4 -25.99 3.94 9.04
C SER A 4 -24.67 3.98 8.25
N ASN A 5 -24.64 3.39 7.05
CA ASN A 5 -23.41 3.34 6.25
C ASN A 5 -23.12 4.67 5.52
N SER A 6 -24.14 5.43 5.13
CA SER A 6 -23.95 6.74 4.47
C SER A 6 -23.38 7.78 5.43
N ALA A 7 -23.94 7.87 6.64
CA ALA A 7 -23.47 8.80 7.67
C ALA A 7 -22.00 8.53 8.07
N ARG A 8 -21.58 7.26 8.13
CA ARG A 8 -20.19 6.88 8.39
C ARG A 8 -19.24 7.34 7.29
N LYS A 9 -19.64 7.22 6.02
CA LYS A 9 -18.84 7.68 4.87
C LYS A 9 -18.66 9.20 4.86
N GLU A 10 -19.71 9.94 5.19
CA GLU A 10 -19.67 11.41 5.25
C GLU A 10 -18.80 11.90 6.42
N LEU A 11 -18.87 11.23 7.58
CA LEU A 11 -17.97 11.51 8.70
C LEU A 11 -16.50 11.23 8.37
N VAL A 12 -16.21 10.13 7.67
CA VAL A 12 -14.86 9.78 7.21
C VAL A 12 -14.36 10.83 6.21
N LEU A 13 -15.19 11.22 5.24
CA LEU A 13 -14.84 12.27 4.29
C LEU A 13 -14.55 13.60 5.00
N LYS A 14 -15.37 14.00 5.97
CA LYS A 14 -15.12 15.20 6.77
C LYS A 14 -13.81 15.11 7.55
N ALA A 15 -13.51 13.96 8.15
CA ALA A 15 -12.27 13.75 8.88
C ALA A 15 -11.01 13.79 7.98
N ILE A 16 -11.12 13.33 6.73
CA ILE A 16 -10.04 13.43 5.73
C ILE A 16 -9.86 14.89 5.33
N LEU A 17 -10.95 15.58 4.96
CA LEU A 17 -10.91 17.00 4.57
C LEU A 17 -10.35 17.90 5.68
N SER A 18 -10.62 17.59 6.95
CA SER A 18 -10.08 18.35 8.08
C SER A 18 -8.57 18.18 8.30
N LYS A 19 -7.96 17.11 7.77
CA LYS A 19 -6.51 16.85 7.91
C LYS A 19 -5.68 17.43 6.77
N LEU A 20 -6.32 17.76 5.66
CA LEU A 20 -5.67 18.29 4.48
C LEU A 20 -5.34 19.78 4.64
N THR A 21 -4.33 20.25 3.92
CA THR A 21 -4.05 21.68 3.80
C THR A 21 -5.25 22.42 3.21
N PRO A 22 -5.46 23.71 3.55
CA PRO A 22 -6.62 24.47 3.08
C PRO A 22 -6.70 24.53 1.54
N GLU A 23 -5.55 24.58 0.87
CA GLU A 23 -5.44 24.56 -0.59
C GLU A 23 -5.99 23.26 -1.20
N ARG A 24 -5.51 22.10 -0.71
CA ARG A 24 -5.94 20.77 -1.18
C ARG A 24 -7.40 20.49 -0.83
N ARG A 25 -7.84 20.96 0.34
CA ARG A 25 -9.24 20.87 0.75
C ARG A 25 -10.15 21.59 -0.24
N GLN A 26 -9.82 22.84 -0.61
CA GLN A 26 -10.60 23.59 -1.59
C GLN A 26 -10.61 22.91 -2.97
N GLU A 27 -9.48 22.33 -3.38
CA GLU A 27 -9.40 21.61 -4.65
C GLU A 27 -10.30 20.37 -4.68
N LEU A 28 -10.34 19.58 -3.60
CA LEU A 28 -11.22 18.41 -3.49
C LEU A 28 -12.69 18.79 -3.32
N GLU A 29 -12.97 19.86 -2.59
CA GLU A 29 -14.33 20.37 -2.42
C GLU A 29 -14.97 20.78 -3.74
N ARG A 30 -14.19 21.25 -4.73
CA ARG A 30 -14.70 21.59 -6.08
C ARG A 30 -15.40 20.41 -6.77
N TYR A 31 -14.96 19.18 -6.51
CA TYR A 31 -15.55 17.97 -7.09
C TYR A 31 -16.78 17.46 -6.33
N LEU A 32 -17.10 18.03 -5.17
CA LEU A 32 -18.29 17.68 -4.39
C LEU A 32 -19.50 18.52 -4.84
N PRO A 33 -20.69 17.90 -5.01
CA PRO A 33 -21.95 18.62 -5.22
C PRO A 33 -22.27 19.56 -4.05
N GLU A 34 -22.92 20.70 -4.33
CA GLU A 34 -23.25 21.72 -3.31
C GLU A 34 -24.08 21.14 -2.16
N GLU A 35 -25.04 20.27 -2.46
CA GLU A 35 -25.86 19.57 -1.45
C GLU A 35 -25.01 18.80 -0.44
N LYS A 36 -23.94 18.13 -0.92
CA LYS A 36 -23.03 17.37 -0.06
C LYS A 36 -22.10 18.27 0.73
N ARG A 37 -21.70 19.43 0.19
CA ARG A 37 -20.90 20.41 0.94
C ARG A 37 -21.68 20.94 2.14
N LEU A 38 -22.93 21.34 1.93
CA LEU A 38 -23.82 21.80 3.00
C LEU A 38 -24.06 20.72 4.04
N ALA A 39 -24.26 19.46 3.62
CA ALA A 39 -24.39 18.33 4.54
C ALA A 39 -23.10 18.11 5.37
N LEU A 40 -21.93 18.21 4.74
CA LEU A 40 -20.63 18.08 5.42
C LEU A 40 -20.38 19.21 6.42
N ASP A 41 -20.75 20.46 6.11
CA ASP A 41 -20.58 21.59 7.03
C ASP A 41 -21.46 21.44 8.28
N ASN A 42 -22.68 20.90 8.12
CA ASN A 42 -23.62 20.66 9.21
C ASN A 42 -23.24 19.49 10.13
N LEU A 43 -22.32 18.60 9.71
CA LEU A 43 -21.85 17.53 10.59
C LEU A 43 -21.00 18.11 11.74
N PRO A 44 -21.01 17.52 12.94
CA PRO A 44 -20.04 17.92 13.96
C PRO A 44 -18.62 17.65 13.46
N SER A 45 -17.71 18.62 13.60
CA SER A 45 -16.30 18.39 13.32
C SER A 45 -15.79 17.29 14.26
N PRO A 46 -15.22 16.19 13.73
CA PRO A 46 -14.69 15.14 14.58
C PRO A 46 -13.54 15.72 15.42
N LEU A 47 -13.77 15.92 16.72
CA LEU A 47 -12.73 16.30 17.69
C LEU A 47 -11.62 15.23 17.77
N LEU A 48 -11.98 13.99 17.47
CA LEU A 48 -11.09 12.88 17.22
C LEU A 48 -11.42 12.29 15.86
N PRO A 49 -10.42 11.91 15.03
CA PRO A 49 -10.69 11.15 13.82
C PRO A 49 -11.57 9.94 14.17
N PRO A 50 -12.50 9.54 13.28
CA PRO A 50 -13.37 8.40 13.53
C PRO A 50 -12.52 7.26 14.05
N ASN A 51 -12.92 6.70 15.18
CA ASN A 51 -12.09 5.81 15.95
C ASN A 51 -11.78 4.58 15.10
N PHE A 52 -10.63 4.59 14.45
CA PHE A 52 -10.14 3.50 13.62
C PHE A 52 -9.51 2.44 14.51
N ASP A 53 -10.04 2.22 15.72
CA ASP A 53 -9.57 1.24 16.71
C ASP A 53 -9.42 -0.18 16.14
N GLU A 54 -10.04 -0.46 14.98
CA GLU A 54 -9.86 -1.71 14.23
C GLU A 54 -8.57 -1.78 13.40
N ILE A 55 -7.94 -0.64 13.09
CA ILE A 55 -6.65 -0.58 12.42
C ILE A 55 -5.59 -0.87 13.49
N ASN A 56 -5.35 -2.15 13.73
CA ASN A 56 -4.26 -2.60 14.58
C ASN A 56 -2.93 -2.13 13.97
N LEU A 57 -2.43 -0.99 14.42
CA LEU A 57 -1.18 -0.36 13.94
C LEU A 57 0.00 -1.34 14.03
N SER A 58 -0.02 -2.22 15.03
CA SER A 58 0.99 -3.26 15.18
C SER A 58 0.95 -4.26 14.03
N SER A 59 -0.25 -4.65 13.58
CA SER A 59 -0.42 -5.55 12.43
C SER A 59 0.05 -4.94 11.11
N ILE A 60 -0.01 -3.61 10.96
CA ILE A 60 0.47 -2.93 9.77
C ILE A 60 2.00 -2.94 9.75
N LEU A 61 2.64 -2.58 10.86
CA LEU A 61 4.09 -2.59 10.96
C LEU A 61 4.68 -3.99 10.77
N GLU A 62 3.92 -5.05 11.10
CA GLU A 62 4.31 -6.43 10.82
C GLU A 62 4.25 -6.81 9.33
N LYS A 63 3.39 -6.15 8.54
CA LYS A 63 3.29 -6.35 7.09
C LYS A 63 4.33 -5.55 6.31
N VAL A 64 4.81 -4.43 6.86
CA VAL A 64 5.81 -3.59 6.21
C VAL A 64 7.18 -4.25 6.27
N HIS A 65 7.90 -4.26 5.15
CA HIS A 65 9.25 -4.79 5.12
C HIS A 65 10.21 -3.91 5.94
N TRP A 66 11.00 -4.53 6.81
CA TRP A 66 11.86 -3.83 7.78
C TRP A 66 12.84 -2.83 7.13
N SER A 67 13.26 -3.07 5.88
CA SER A 67 14.20 -2.18 5.19
C SER A 67 13.62 -0.79 4.91
N TRP A 68 12.29 -0.65 4.89
CA TRP A 68 11.62 0.63 4.65
C TRP A 68 11.80 1.60 5.81
N PHE A 69 12.13 1.10 7.01
CA PHE A 69 12.44 1.95 8.16
C PHE A 69 13.88 2.48 8.15
N LEU A 70 14.76 1.97 7.28
CA LEU A 70 16.19 2.35 7.29
C LEU A 70 16.44 3.85 7.07
N PRO A 71 15.79 4.54 6.10
CA PRO A 71 16.02 5.97 5.91
C PRO A 71 15.66 6.76 7.16
N THR A 72 14.52 6.44 7.77
CA THR A 72 14.04 7.05 9.01
C THR A 72 14.98 6.75 10.17
N LEU A 73 15.38 5.50 10.38
CA LEU A 73 16.23 5.13 11.52
C LEU A 73 17.63 5.73 11.44
N LYS A 74 18.17 5.90 10.22
CA LYS A 74 19.48 6.52 10.01
C LYS A 74 19.52 7.99 10.41
N SER A 75 18.39 8.70 10.48
CA SER A 75 18.36 10.10 10.95
C SER A 75 18.45 10.23 12.48
N TYR A 76 18.21 9.14 13.22
CA TYR A 76 18.24 9.13 14.68
C TYR A 76 19.61 8.74 15.22
N SER A 77 19.88 9.11 16.48
CA SER A 77 21.09 8.69 17.18
C SER A 77 21.11 7.17 17.43
N VAL A 78 22.30 6.61 17.63
CA VAL A 78 22.50 5.17 17.92
C VAL A 78 21.67 4.70 19.12
N MET A 79 21.46 5.56 20.11
CA MET A 79 20.66 5.24 21.30
C MET A 79 19.17 5.13 20.96
N GLU A 80 18.64 6.05 20.17
CA GLU A 80 17.26 6.03 19.72
C GLU A 80 16.99 4.87 18.75
N GLN A 81 17.93 4.59 17.84
CA GLN A 81 17.85 3.43 16.95
C GLN A 81 17.66 2.13 17.73
N LYS A 82 18.36 1.96 18.87
CA LYS A 82 18.18 0.80 19.75
C LYS A 82 16.78 0.72 20.36
N LEU A 83 16.19 1.86 20.72
CA LEU A 83 14.81 1.92 21.24
C LEU A 83 13.80 1.55 20.16
N PHE A 84 13.97 2.03 18.94
CA PHE A 84 13.10 1.65 17.83
C PHE A 84 13.20 0.15 17.54
N VAL A 85 14.42 -0.40 17.50
CA VAL A 85 14.67 -1.82 17.28
C VAL A 85 14.03 -2.68 18.37
N SER A 86 14.07 -2.28 19.64
CA SER A 86 13.42 -3.02 20.73
C SER A 86 11.89 -2.89 20.74
N SER A 87 11.33 -1.92 20.01
CA SER A 87 9.88 -1.76 19.86
C SER A 87 9.27 -2.68 18.78
N LEU A 88 10.08 -3.17 17.84
CA LEU A 88 9.63 -3.96 16.69
C LEU A 88 9.54 -5.46 17.00
N ASN A 89 8.94 -6.22 16.07
CA ASN A 89 8.91 -7.67 16.18
C ASN A 89 10.35 -8.26 16.12
N PRO A 90 10.59 -9.47 16.66
CA PRO A 90 11.93 -10.04 16.75
C PRO A 90 12.63 -10.22 15.40
N TYR A 91 11.87 -10.47 14.33
CA TYR A 91 12.41 -10.65 12.98
C TYR A 91 12.94 -9.32 12.40
N ALA A 92 12.12 -8.28 12.41
CA ALA A 92 12.48 -6.95 11.94
C ALA A 92 13.59 -6.34 12.80
N GLY A 93 13.49 -6.48 14.13
CA GLY A 93 14.49 -5.96 15.07
C GLY A 93 15.88 -6.57 14.87
N LYS A 94 15.98 -7.90 14.68
CA LYS A 94 17.26 -8.57 14.41
C LYS A 94 17.90 -8.12 13.09
N ASN A 95 17.10 -8.02 12.02
CA ASN A 95 17.60 -7.60 10.72
C ASN A 95 18.06 -6.13 10.75
N LEU A 96 17.29 -5.25 11.37
CA LEU A 96 17.65 -3.85 11.53
C LEU A 96 18.90 -3.66 12.40
N ALA A 97 19.01 -4.39 13.52
CA ALA A 97 20.20 -4.34 14.36
C ALA A 97 21.46 -4.76 13.59
N ARG A 98 21.36 -5.81 12.76
CA ARG A 98 22.47 -6.26 11.91
C ARG A 98 22.83 -5.20 10.87
N THR A 99 21.84 -4.59 10.22
CA THR A 99 22.08 -3.58 9.17
C THR A 99 22.61 -2.26 9.73
N LEU A 100 22.22 -1.87 10.95
CA LEU A 100 22.67 -0.66 11.64
C LEU A 100 23.90 -0.90 12.54
N THR A 101 24.43 -2.12 12.56
CA THR A 101 25.60 -2.51 13.38
C THR A 101 25.40 -2.21 14.88
N LEU A 102 24.20 -2.49 15.39
CA LEU A 102 23.81 -2.18 16.77
C LEU A 102 23.99 -3.38 17.71
N SER A 103 24.50 -3.11 18.91
CA SER A 103 24.42 -4.07 20.01
C SER A 103 23.00 -4.12 20.58
N LEU A 104 22.38 -5.30 20.50
CA LEU A 104 21.08 -5.61 21.09
C LEU A 104 21.22 -5.77 22.60
N ASN A 105 21.24 -4.65 23.32
CA ASN A 105 21.10 -4.67 24.76
C ASN A 105 19.60 -4.58 25.05
N GLY A 106 19.00 -5.68 25.47
CA GLY A 106 17.57 -5.77 25.78
C GLY A 106 17.18 -4.74 26.83
N ARG A 107 16.61 -3.61 26.41
CA ARG A 107 15.89 -2.70 27.30
C ARG A 107 14.42 -3.05 27.19
N ASP A 108 13.83 -3.39 28.32
CA ASP A 108 12.39 -3.55 28.41
C ASP A 108 11.73 -2.17 28.25
N LEU A 109 10.99 -2.04 27.16
CA LEU A 109 10.14 -0.89 26.92
C LEU A 109 8.79 -1.11 27.59
N THR A 110 8.27 -0.08 28.25
CA THR A 110 6.87 -0.05 28.65
C THR A 110 5.97 -0.11 27.42
N GLU A 111 4.74 -0.61 27.57
CA GLU A 111 3.78 -0.72 26.46
C GLU A 111 3.49 0.64 25.83
N VAL A 112 3.42 1.70 26.64
CA VAL A 112 3.22 3.08 26.19
C VAL A 112 4.38 3.54 25.32
N ALA A 113 5.62 3.33 25.76
CA ALA A 113 6.81 3.71 24.99
C ALA A 113 6.89 2.92 23.67
N ARG A 114 6.57 1.62 23.70
CA ARG A 114 6.51 0.77 22.50
C ARG A 114 5.46 1.28 21.51
N SER A 115 4.27 1.60 22.00
CA SER A 115 3.17 2.14 21.17
C SER A 115 3.56 3.47 20.53
N TYR A 116 4.17 4.37 21.30
CA TYR A 116 4.65 5.66 20.80
C TYR A 116 5.71 5.52 19.70
N LEU A 117 6.75 4.70 19.93
CA LEU A 117 7.81 4.48 18.93
C LEU A 117 7.27 3.83 17.65
N ARG A 118 6.33 2.88 17.77
CA ARG A 118 5.64 2.28 16.63
C ARG A 118 4.82 3.30 15.86
N LYS A 119 4.12 4.20 16.56
CA LYS A 119 3.39 5.30 15.92
C LYS A 119 4.32 6.20 15.12
N LEU A 120 5.46 6.60 15.68
CA LEU A 120 6.46 7.41 14.96
C LEU A 120 6.98 6.74 13.68
N LEU A 121 7.24 5.43 13.72
CA LEU A 121 7.66 4.67 12.54
C LEU A 121 6.55 4.58 11.49
N LEU A 122 5.30 4.53 11.92
CA LEU A 122 4.18 4.50 11.00
C LEU A 122 3.95 5.87 10.35
N ASP A 123 4.01 6.94 11.16
CA ASP A 123 3.89 8.31 10.70
C ASP A 123 5.01 8.66 9.70
N SER A 124 6.22 8.09 9.88
CA SER A 124 7.31 8.28 8.91
C SER A 124 7.09 7.59 7.56
N LEU A 125 6.24 6.56 7.50
CA LEU A 125 5.88 5.88 6.24
C LEU A 125 4.73 6.58 5.51
N LEU A 126 3.75 7.07 6.26
CA LEU A 126 2.53 7.67 5.71
C LEU A 126 2.74 9.16 5.37
N GLY A 127 3.59 9.86 6.11
CA GLY A 127 3.72 11.30 6.02
C GLY A 127 2.59 12.05 6.74
N PRO A 128 2.65 13.39 6.80
CA PRO A 128 1.81 14.20 7.69
C PRO A 128 0.33 14.24 7.30
N GLU A 129 0.00 13.99 6.03
CA GLU A 129 -1.36 14.17 5.49
C GLU A 129 -2.09 12.84 5.25
N MET A 130 -1.40 11.71 5.34
CA MET A 130 -2.01 10.41 5.06
C MET A 130 -2.50 9.75 6.34
N SER A 131 -3.79 9.39 6.36
CA SER A 131 -4.34 8.46 7.33
C SER A 131 -4.67 7.14 6.67
N ILE A 132 -4.32 6.02 7.31
CA ILE A 132 -4.78 4.71 6.87
C ILE A 132 -6.30 4.69 7.00
N LEU A 133 -6.98 4.32 5.92
CA LEU A 133 -8.42 4.15 5.88
C LEU A 133 -8.77 2.66 5.98
N PRO A 134 -9.83 2.28 6.71
CA PRO A 134 -10.37 0.93 6.66
C PRO A 134 -10.78 0.55 5.25
N ILE A 135 -10.61 -0.72 4.90
CA ILE A 135 -11.04 -1.28 3.60
C ILE A 135 -12.54 -1.02 3.36
N SER A 136 -13.36 -1.01 4.41
CA SER A 136 -14.80 -0.72 4.33
C SER A 136 -15.15 0.68 3.81
N CYS A 137 -14.18 1.60 3.80
CA CYS A 137 -14.34 2.95 3.26
C CYS A 137 -14.03 3.02 1.75
N LEU A 138 -13.48 1.96 1.15
CA LEU A 138 -13.21 1.92 -0.28
C LEU A 138 -14.53 1.80 -1.07
N PRO A 139 -14.60 2.43 -2.26
CA PRO A 139 -15.71 2.20 -3.18
C PRO A 139 -15.66 0.75 -3.68
N ALA A 140 -16.83 0.15 -3.92
CA ALA A 140 -16.89 -1.17 -4.51
C ALA A 140 -16.27 -1.16 -5.92
N SER A 141 -15.38 -2.12 -6.17
CA SER A 141 -14.64 -2.24 -7.42
C SER A 141 -14.56 -3.70 -7.85
N SER A 142 -14.48 -3.94 -9.17
CA SER A 142 -14.15 -5.27 -9.69
C SER A 142 -12.76 -5.76 -9.25
N LEU A 143 -11.91 -4.84 -8.78
CA LEU A 143 -10.57 -5.10 -8.27
C LEU A 143 -10.52 -5.33 -6.76
N ASP A 144 -11.65 -5.27 -6.04
CA ASP A 144 -11.71 -5.55 -4.60
C ASP A 144 -11.11 -6.90 -4.20
N PRO A 145 -11.19 -7.99 -5.01
CA PRO A 145 -10.52 -9.24 -4.68
C PRO A 145 -9.02 -9.10 -4.43
N LEU A 146 -8.35 -8.15 -5.10
CA LEU A 146 -6.91 -7.91 -4.96
C LEU A 146 -6.49 -7.52 -3.54
N LEU A 147 -7.41 -6.99 -2.73
CA LEU A 147 -7.14 -6.61 -1.34
C LEU A 147 -6.90 -7.83 -0.42
N TYR A 148 -7.31 -9.02 -0.86
CA TYR A 148 -7.27 -10.26 -0.09
C TYR A 148 -6.28 -11.28 -0.65
N VAL A 149 -5.61 -10.95 -1.75
CA VAL A 149 -4.67 -11.83 -2.44
C VAL A 149 -3.39 -12.00 -1.63
N THR A 150 -2.91 -13.23 -1.50
CA THR A 150 -1.64 -13.53 -0.83
C THR A 150 -0.46 -13.13 -1.69
N LYS A 151 0.73 -13.00 -1.09
CA LYS A 151 1.95 -12.70 -1.86
C LYS A 151 2.21 -13.69 -2.99
N LYS A 152 1.92 -14.98 -2.77
CA LYS A 152 2.15 -16.03 -3.77
C LYS A 152 1.22 -15.82 -4.98
N GLU A 153 -0.07 -15.64 -4.71
CA GLU A 153 -1.06 -15.39 -5.76
C GLU A 153 -0.81 -14.06 -6.47
N LEU A 154 -0.30 -13.04 -5.76
CA LEU A 154 0.09 -11.77 -6.38
C LEU A 154 1.29 -11.95 -7.32
N THR A 155 2.29 -12.74 -6.92
CA THR A 155 3.40 -13.10 -7.82
C THR A 155 2.89 -13.84 -9.05
N GLU A 156 2.03 -14.86 -8.87
CA GLU A 156 1.44 -15.60 -9.99
C GLU A 156 0.63 -14.66 -10.91
N LEU A 157 -0.13 -13.72 -10.35
CA LEU A 157 -0.84 -12.70 -11.14
C LEU A 157 0.12 -11.83 -11.95
N ILE A 158 1.22 -11.36 -11.34
CA ILE A 158 2.25 -10.57 -12.02
C ILE A 158 2.88 -11.38 -13.15
N ASP A 159 3.20 -12.65 -12.90
CA ASP A 159 3.77 -13.55 -13.92
C ASP A 159 2.78 -13.70 -15.09
N HIS A 160 1.49 -13.91 -14.82
CA HIS A 160 0.45 -13.98 -15.85
C HIS A 160 0.30 -12.67 -16.64
N LEU A 161 0.37 -11.50 -16.00
CA LEU A 161 0.34 -10.21 -16.68
C LEU A 161 1.58 -10.03 -17.57
N SER A 162 2.76 -10.43 -17.09
CA SER A 162 4.00 -10.36 -17.85
C SER A 162 3.97 -11.22 -19.11
N ILE A 163 3.20 -12.31 -19.12
CA ILE A 163 3.00 -13.16 -20.31
C ILE A 163 2.18 -12.43 -21.38
N GLN A 164 1.24 -11.57 -21.00
CA GLN A 164 0.51 -10.74 -21.97
C GLN A 164 1.44 -9.73 -22.63
N ASP A 165 2.28 -9.05 -21.84
CA ASP A 165 3.30 -8.15 -22.37
C ASP A 165 4.28 -8.90 -23.29
N LEU A 166 4.73 -10.08 -22.85
CA LEU A 166 5.60 -10.95 -23.65
C LEU A 166 4.95 -11.38 -24.96
N ALA A 167 3.63 -11.63 -25.00
CA ALA A 167 2.92 -12.02 -26.22
C ALA A 167 2.89 -10.91 -27.29
N VAL A 168 2.90 -9.64 -26.87
CA VAL A 168 3.02 -8.49 -27.77
C VAL A 168 4.44 -8.40 -28.33
N GLU A 169 5.45 -8.52 -27.48
CA GLU A 169 6.86 -8.44 -27.88
C GLU A 169 7.32 -9.62 -28.74
N LEU A 170 6.85 -10.84 -28.45
CA LEU A 170 7.18 -12.04 -29.24
C LEU A 170 6.75 -11.95 -30.70
N ARG A 171 5.69 -11.18 -31.01
CA ARG A 171 5.28 -10.92 -32.40
C ARG A 171 6.30 -10.07 -33.17
N GLN A 172 7.12 -9.30 -32.47
CA GLN A 172 8.17 -8.44 -33.05
C GLN A 172 9.52 -9.17 -33.20
N ILE A 173 9.72 -10.29 -32.48
CA ILE A 173 10.97 -11.06 -32.52
C ILE A 173 11.02 -11.92 -33.79
N VAL A 174 11.95 -11.60 -34.68
CA VAL A 174 12.16 -12.33 -35.95
C VAL A 174 13.10 -13.54 -35.78
N GLU A 175 13.94 -13.54 -34.73
CA GLU A 175 14.93 -14.60 -34.51
C GLU A 175 14.37 -15.84 -33.81
N THR A 176 14.23 -16.93 -34.57
CA THR A 176 13.73 -18.23 -34.06
C THR A 176 14.61 -18.86 -32.97
N LYS A 177 15.91 -18.56 -32.94
CA LYS A 177 16.81 -19.01 -31.85
C LYS A 177 16.47 -18.34 -30.52
N MET A 178 16.12 -17.06 -30.54
CA MET A 178 15.72 -16.30 -29.36
C MET A 178 14.36 -16.77 -28.85
N LEU A 179 13.40 -16.99 -29.77
CA LEU A 179 12.10 -17.59 -29.45
C LEU A 179 12.25 -18.92 -28.71
N LYS A 180 13.05 -19.85 -29.25
CA LYS A 180 13.29 -21.16 -28.61
C LYS A 180 13.86 -21.03 -27.19
N LYS A 181 14.75 -20.07 -26.95
CA LYS A 181 15.28 -19.81 -25.59
C LYS A 181 14.17 -19.35 -24.65
N ILE A 182 13.32 -18.41 -25.07
CA ILE A 182 12.21 -17.90 -24.26
C ILE A 182 11.25 -19.04 -23.88
N TYR A 183 10.86 -19.88 -24.85
CA TYR A 183 9.98 -21.03 -24.60
C TYR A 183 10.55 -22.08 -23.64
N ILE A 184 11.88 -22.16 -23.48
CA ILE A 184 12.51 -23.07 -22.51
C ILE A 184 12.31 -22.58 -21.07
N PHE A 185 12.21 -21.27 -20.85
CA PHE A 185 12.04 -20.68 -19.52
C PHE A 185 10.59 -20.64 -19.04
N LEU A 186 9.63 -20.88 -19.93
CA LEU A 186 8.21 -20.92 -19.61
C LEU A 186 7.78 -22.33 -19.16
N THR A 187 6.95 -22.39 -18.13
CA THR A 187 6.23 -23.59 -17.73
C THR A 187 5.12 -23.93 -18.73
N ASP A 188 4.55 -25.14 -18.62
CA ASP A 188 3.56 -25.59 -19.60
C ASP A 188 2.23 -24.85 -19.51
N GLU A 189 1.84 -24.37 -18.33
CA GLU A 189 0.66 -23.51 -18.16
C GLU A 189 0.89 -22.12 -18.76
N GLU A 190 2.07 -21.54 -18.54
CA GLU A 190 2.45 -20.25 -19.13
C GLU A 190 2.54 -20.32 -20.66
N LYS A 191 3.00 -21.43 -21.23
CA LYS A 191 2.98 -21.67 -22.69
C LYS A 191 1.56 -21.72 -23.24
N LYS A 192 0.60 -22.32 -22.51
CA LYS A 192 -0.81 -22.35 -22.92
C LYS A 192 -1.40 -20.95 -22.90
N LEU A 193 -1.13 -20.19 -21.84
CA LEU A 193 -1.56 -18.80 -21.71
C LEU A 193 -0.96 -17.91 -22.79
N LEU A 194 0.33 -18.08 -23.09
CA LEU A 194 1.01 -17.33 -24.15
C LEU A 194 0.38 -17.60 -25.52
N LYS A 195 -0.01 -18.84 -25.81
CA LYS A 195 -0.72 -19.19 -27.06
C LYS A 195 -2.09 -18.52 -27.13
N LEU A 196 -2.83 -18.48 -26.02
CA LEU A 196 -4.11 -17.78 -25.94
C LEU A 196 -3.93 -16.28 -26.15
N ALA A 197 -2.98 -15.66 -25.43
CA ALA A 197 -2.66 -14.23 -25.50
C ALA A 197 -2.12 -13.80 -26.88
N SER A 198 -1.39 -14.68 -27.57
CA SER A 198 -0.91 -14.43 -28.94
C SER A 198 -2.03 -14.51 -29.98
N GLY A 199 -3.10 -15.26 -29.69
CA GLY A 199 -4.28 -15.39 -30.55
C GLY A 199 -5.25 -14.22 -30.43
N THR A 200 -5.29 -13.56 -29.27
CA THR A 200 -6.02 -12.31 -29.06
C THR A 200 -5.23 -11.13 -29.62
N LYS A 201 -5.72 -10.53 -30.71
CA LYS A 201 -5.28 -9.19 -31.13
C LYS A 201 -5.73 -8.21 -30.06
N ASP A 202 -4.88 -7.91 -29.09
CA ASP A 202 -5.14 -6.80 -28.18
C ASP A 202 -5.27 -5.50 -29.00
N SER A 203 -6.47 -4.92 -28.98
CA SER A 203 -6.75 -3.60 -29.57
C SER A 203 -6.27 -2.46 -28.66
N PHE A 204 -5.78 -2.78 -27.47
CA PHE A 204 -5.25 -1.80 -26.53
C PHE A 204 -3.81 -1.47 -26.92
N THR A 205 -3.68 -0.52 -27.83
CA THR A 205 -2.47 0.26 -27.97
C THR A 205 -2.31 1.09 -26.71
N LEU A 206 -1.57 0.58 -25.73
CA LEU A 206 -0.93 1.44 -24.73
C LEU A 206 -0.06 2.41 -25.53
N GLY A 207 -0.51 3.66 -25.65
CA GLY A 207 0.24 4.70 -26.33
C GLY A 207 1.65 4.70 -25.76
N LYS A 208 2.65 4.51 -26.64
CA LYS A 208 4.07 4.53 -26.25
C LYS A 208 4.28 5.75 -25.36
N LEU A 209 4.57 5.52 -24.08
CA LEU A 209 5.13 6.54 -23.21
C LEU A 209 6.47 6.91 -23.85
N GLY A 210 6.50 8.06 -24.51
CA GLY A 210 7.70 8.63 -25.08
C GLY A 210 8.68 8.89 -23.94
N LEU A 211 9.67 8.02 -23.82
CA LEU A 211 10.96 8.31 -23.22
C LEU A 211 11.92 8.67 -24.34
#